data_AF-Q746D1-F1
#
_entry.id   AF-Q746D1-F1
#
_cell.length_a   1.000
_cell.length_b   1.000
_cell.length_c   1.000
_cell.angle_alpha   90.00
_cell.angle_beta   90.00
_cell.angle_gamma   90.00
#
_symmetry.space_group_name_H-M   'P 1'
#
loop_
_entity.id
_entity.type
_entity.pdbx_description
1 polymer ?
#
loop_
_entity_poly.entity_id
_entity_poly.type
_entity_poly.pdbx_seq_one_letter_code
_entity_poly.pdbx_strand_id
1 'polypeptide(L)'
;MRPKTVRLPKAARYTEGELVVEMKRRGLGRPSTYAATVERLLERRYVVRRGPFLVPTRLGERVYALLTERPPLAPVARRFVGEAFTRAVEAWMDRVEAGEDPVPLLRELHRATLALLEALEDEGPS
;
A
#
# COMPACT_ATOMS: atom_id res chain seq x y z
N MET A 1 -30.01 22.29 17.41
CA MET A 1 -29.27 21.30 16.59
C MET A 1 -27.81 21.33 17.01
N ARG A 2 -27.29 20.31 17.70
CA ARG A 2 -25.89 20.27 18.16
C ARG A 2 -24.96 20.00 16.96
N PRO A 3 -23.82 20.68 16.80
CA PRO A 3 -22.89 20.35 15.73
C PRO A 3 -22.39 18.91 15.94
N LYS A 4 -22.51 18.08 14.90
CA LYS A 4 -21.94 16.72 14.89
C LYS A 4 -20.42 16.85 14.95
N THR A 5 -19.85 16.61 16.12
CA THR A 5 -18.40 16.54 16.31
C THR A 5 -17.87 15.39 15.46
N VAL A 6 -17.26 15.69 14.31
CA VAL A 6 -16.53 14.70 13.54
C VAL A 6 -15.27 14.37 14.34
N ARG A 7 -15.24 13.18 14.94
CA ARG A 7 -14.09 12.67 15.68
C ARG A 7 -12.98 12.41 14.66
N LEU A 8 -12.02 13.34 14.57
CA LEU A 8 -10.82 13.13 13.75
C LEU A 8 -10.04 11.93 14.33
N PRO A 9 -9.57 10.97 13.52
CA PRO A 9 -8.73 9.89 14.00
C PRO A 9 -7.49 10.44 14.71
N LYS A 10 -7.14 9.85 15.86
CA LYS A 10 -6.03 10.22 16.75
C LYS A 10 -4.66 9.74 16.21
N ALA A 11 -4.47 9.76 14.89
CA ALA A 11 -3.18 9.44 14.27
C ALA A 11 -2.47 10.77 13.92
N ALA A 12 -1.21 10.90 14.34
CA ALA A 12 -0.37 12.01 13.89
C ALA A 12 -0.33 11.99 12.36
N ARG A 13 -0.57 13.14 11.74
CA ARG A 13 -0.48 13.26 10.28
C ARG A 13 0.99 13.44 9.91
N TYR A 14 1.42 12.73 8.88
CA TYR A 14 2.75 12.92 8.33
C TYR A 14 2.77 14.11 7.37
N THR A 15 3.82 14.90 7.42
CA THR A 15 4.32 15.65 6.26
C THR A 15 4.89 14.66 5.22
N GLU A 16 5.17 15.13 4.00
CA GLU A 16 5.81 14.27 2.98
C GLU A 16 7.17 13.72 3.45
N GLY A 17 7.98 14.59 4.07
CA GLY A 17 9.29 14.21 4.61
C GLY A 17 9.19 13.19 5.74
N GLU A 18 8.26 13.38 6.68
CA GLU A 18 8.05 12.41 7.77
C GLU A 18 7.55 11.06 7.23
N LEU A 19 6.71 11.06 6.19
CA LEU A 19 6.27 9.81 5.55
C LEU A 19 7.45 9.09 4.87
N VAL A 20 8.32 9.82 4.17
CA VAL A 20 9.55 9.26 3.57
C VAL A 20 10.47 8.67 4.64
N VAL A 21 10.66 9.37 5.76
CA VAL A 21 11.44 8.86 6.90
C VAL A 21 10.82 7.58 7.45
N GLU A 22 9.51 7.54 7.61
CA GLU A 22 8.79 6.37 8.11
C GLU A 22 8.87 5.18 7.14
N MET A 23 8.74 5.43 5.83
CA MET A 23 8.93 4.41 4.79
C MET A 23 10.33 3.80 4.87
N LYS A 24 11.38 4.64 5.00
CA LYS A 24 12.76 4.18 5.17
C LYS A 24 12.93 3.36 6.45
N ARG A 25 12.40 3.85 7.58
CA ARG A 25 12.47 3.17 8.89
C ARG A 25 11.81 1.79 8.85
N ARG A 26 10.73 1.63 8.10
CA ARG A 26 9.96 0.38 7.96
C ARG A 26 10.43 -0.53 6.82
N GLY A 27 11.43 -0.11 6.03
CA GLY A 27 11.91 -0.86 4.87
C GLY A 27 10.89 -0.96 3.74
N LEU A 28 10.10 0.10 3.51
CA LEU A 28 9.05 0.14 2.50
C LEU A 28 9.51 0.98 1.31
N GLY A 29 10.15 0.34 0.33
CA GLY A 29 10.73 1.01 -0.83
C GLY A 29 12.20 1.38 -0.66
N ARG A 30 12.72 2.14 -1.64
CA ARG A 30 14.14 2.48 -1.83
C ARG A 30 14.33 3.98 -2.02
N PRO A 31 15.57 4.51 -1.91
CA PRO A 31 15.86 5.93 -2.16
C PRO A 31 15.29 6.46 -3.49
N SER A 32 15.27 5.62 -4.52
CA SER A 32 14.72 5.96 -5.84
C SER A 32 13.18 5.97 -5.90
N THR A 33 12.48 5.42 -4.92
CA THR A 33 11.02 5.21 -4.99
C THR A 33 10.21 5.98 -3.95
N TYR A 34 10.84 6.52 -2.89
CA TYR A 34 10.10 7.19 -1.81
C TYR A 34 9.31 8.41 -2.30
N ALA A 35 9.98 9.38 -2.92
CA ALA A 35 9.32 10.60 -3.41
C ALA A 35 8.24 10.27 -4.46
N ALA A 36 8.57 9.40 -5.42
CA ALA A 36 7.65 8.97 -6.46
C ALA A 36 6.41 8.21 -5.92
N THR A 37 6.54 7.52 -4.79
CA THR A 37 5.41 6.87 -4.13
C THR A 37 4.47 7.89 -3.52
N VAL A 38 5.02 8.87 -2.78
CA VAL A 38 4.23 9.94 -2.15
C VAL A 38 3.51 10.77 -3.22
N GLU A 39 4.22 11.11 -4.30
CA GLU A 39 3.66 11.83 -5.45
C GLU A 39 2.50 11.06 -6.09
N ARG A 40 2.66 9.76 -6.35
CA ARG A 40 1.57 8.93 -6.89
C ARG A 40 0.34 8.87 -5.99
N LEU A 41 0.50 8.86 -4.66
CA LEU A 41 -0.62 8.89 -3.72
C LEU A 41 -1.41 10.22 -3.83
N LEU A 42 -0.70 11.33 -4.07
CA LEU A 42 -1.29 12.66 -4.28
C LEU A 42 -1.98 12.76 -5.65
N GLU A 43 -1.30 12.34 -6.73
CA GLU A 43 -1.83 12.35 -8.10
C GLU A 43 -3.13 11.54 -8.21
N ARG A 44 -3.16 10.35 -7.59
CA ARG A 44 -4.35 9.49 -7.55
C ARG A 44 -5.41 9.95 -6.56
N ARG A 45 -5.16 11.05 -5.84
CA ARG A 45 -6.06 11.64 -4.83
C ARG A 45 -6.42 10.67 -3.71
N TYR A 46 -5.54 9.74 -3.36
CA TYR A 46 -5.69 8.90 -2.17
C TYR A 46 -5.36 9.69 -0.91
N VAL A 47 -4.44 10.64 -1.01
CA VAL A 47 -4.15 11.66 -0.01
C VAL A 47 -4.21 13.06 -0.62
N VAL A 48 -4.36 14.07 0.22
CA VAL A 48 -4.26 15.50 -0.16
C VAL A 48 -3.42 16.26 0.85
N ARG A 49 -2.83 17.38 0.41
CA ARG A 49 -2.13 18.32 1.30
C ARG A 49 -3.14 19.19 2.05
N ARG A 50 -3.00 19.30 3.37
CA ARG A 50 -3.70 20.27 4.23
C ARG A 50 -2.68 20.96 5.12
N GLY A 51 -2.28 22.17 4.72
CA GLY A 51 -1.08 22.79 5.28
C GLY A 51 0.15 21.92 4.97
N PRO A 52 1.05 21.66 5.93
CA PRO A 52 2.23 20.82 5.71
C PRO A 52 1.89 19.32 5.70
N PHE A 53 0.68 18.93 6.07
CA PHE A 53 0.32 17.54 6.35
C PHE A 53 -0.35 16.85 5.17
N LEU A 54 -0.09 15.55 5.02
CA LEU A 54 -0.84 14.63 4.19
C LEU A 54 -2.06 14.11 4.96
N VAL A 55 -3.22 14.16 4.31
CA VAL A 55 -4.50 13.71 4.88
C VAL A 55 -5.16 12.74 3.92
N PRO A 56 -5.61 11.55 4.37
CA PRO A 56 -6.33 10.63 3.51
C PRO A 56 -7.63 11.26 3.01
N THR A 57 -7.97 10.98 1.76
CA THR A 57 -9.28 11.35 1.21
C THR A 57 -10.28 10.23 1.47
N ARG A 58 -11.57 10.52 1.30
CA ARG A 58 -12.62 9.48 1.30
C ARG A 58 -12.36 8.39 0.25
N LEU A 59 -11.72 8.73 -0.87
CA LEU A 59 -11.35 7.75 -1.89
C LEU A 59 -10.22 6.85 -1.36
N GLY A 60 -9.16 7.45 -0.80
CA GLY A 60 -8.05 6.71 -0.21
C GLY A 60 -8.48 5.78 0.91
N GLU A 61 -9.34 6.26 1.82
CA GLU A 61 -9.93 5.45 2.89
C GLU A 61 -10.72 4.25 2.35
N ARG A 62 -11.55 4.46 1.31
CA ARG A 62 -12.30 3.36 0.69
C ARG A 62 -11.41 2.36 -0.03
N VAL A 63 -10.39 2.83 -0.76
CA VAL A 63 -9.44 1.94 -1.45
C VAL A 63 -8.65 1.12 -0.45
N TYR A 64 -8.17 1.75 0.63
CA TYR A 64 -7.50 1.04 1.71
C TYR A 64 -8.42 -0.01 2.32
N ALA A 65 -9.63 0.36 2.74
CA ALA A 65 -10.60 -0.58 3.32
C ALA A 65 -10.98 -1.71 2.35
N LEU A 66 -11.07 -1.43 1.04
CA LEU A 66 -11.33 -2.46 0.04
C LEU A 66 -10.22 -3.53 0.03
N LEU A 67 -8.96 -3.09 0.11
CA LEU A 67 -7.79 -3.97 0.11
C LEU A 67 -7.56 -4.68 1.44
N THR A 68 -7.99 -4.09 2.57
CA THR A 68 -7.63 -4.59 3.90
C THR A 68 -8.78 -5.17 4.70
N GLU A 69 -10.03 -4.79 4.42
CA GLU A 69 -11.18 -5.09 5.30
C GLU A 69 -12.40 -5.68 4.56
N ARG A 70 -12.64 -5.30 3.30
CA ARG A 70 -13.85 -5.67 2.58
C ARG A 70 -13.67 -6.95 1.74
N PRO A 71 -14.48 -7.98 1.97
CA PRO A 71 -14.64 -9.07 1.00
C PRO A 71 -15.17 -8.55 -0.35
N PRO A 72 -14.88 -9.22 -1.47
CA PRO A 72 -14.04 -10.42 -1.57
C PRO A 72 -12.53 -10.18 -1.55
N LEU A 73 -12.13 -8.93 -1.80
CA LEU A 73 -10.72 -8.61 -2.08
C LEU A 73 -9.84 -8.76 -0.84
N ALA A 74 -10.31 -8.36 0.35
CA ALA A 74 -9.48 -8.30 1.55
C ALA A 74 -8.85 -9.63 2.01
N PRO A 75 -9.56 -10.78 2.06
CA PRO A 75 -8.95 -12.08 2.39
C PRO A 75 -7.69 -12.41 1.60
N VAL A 76 -7.65 -12.01 0.32
CA VAL A 76 -6.56 -12.35 -0.58
C VAL A 76 -5.54 -11.21 -0.70
N ALA A 77 -6.01 -9.97 -0.87
CA ALA A 77 -5.16 -8.80 -1.03
C ALA A 77 -4.37 -8.45 0.24
N ARG A 78 -4.90 -8.68 1.44
CA ARG A 78 -4.27 -8.25 2.71
C ARG A 78 -2.85 -8.80 2.87
N ARG A 79 -2.59 -10.02 2.39
CA ARG A 79 -1.25 -10.60 2.38
C ARG A 79 -0.30 -9.80 1.49
N PHE A 80 -0.74 -9.43 0.29
CA PHE A 80 0.08 -8.81 -0.74
C PHE A 80 0.30 -7.31 -0.53
N VAL A 81 -0.67 -6.59 0.05
CA VAL A 81 -0.53 -5.16 0.37
C VAL A 81 0.12 -4.92 1.75
N GLY A 82 0.41 -5.99 2.48
CA GLY A 82 1.01 -5.92 3.81
C GLY A 82 2.50 -5.59 3.76
N GLU A 83 2.96 -4.79 4.73
CA GLU A 83 4.36 -4.37 4.84
C GLU A 83 5.38 -5.52 4.83
N ALA A 84 5.02 -6.67 5.43
CA ALA A 84 5.89 -7.84 5.48
C ALA A 84 6.17 -8.41 4.09
N PHE A 85 5.15 -8.47 3.24
CA PHE A 85 5.31 -8.91 1.86
C PHE A 85 6.09 -7.89 1.04
N THR A 86 5.81 -6.59 1.21
CA THR A 86 6.60 -5.52 0.57
C THR A 86 8.08 -5.65 0.91
N ARG A 87 8.44 -5.80 2.20
CA ARG A 87 9.83 -6.02 2.62
C ARG A 87 10.45 -7.29 2.04
N ALA A 88 9.68 -8.37 1.95
CA ALA A 88 10.17 -9.62 1.35
C ALA A 88 10.53 -9.43 -0.12
N VAL A 89 9.70 -8.70 -0.89
CA VAL A 89 9.99 -8.35 -2.28
C VAL A 89 11.24 -7.47 -2.38
N GLU A 90 11.38 -6.46 -1.50
CA GLU A 90 12.59 -5.63 -1.44
C GLU A 90 13.85 -6.48 -1.21
N ALA A 91 13.84 -7.37 -0.22
CA ALA A 91 14.97 -8.25 0.07
C ALA A 91 15.28 -9.21 -1.10
N TRP A 92 14.27 -9.68 -1.83
CA TRP A 92 14.48 -10.50 -3.02
C TRP A 92 15.14 -9.71 -4.15
N MET A 93 14.78 -8.44 -4.33
CA MET A 93 15.46 -7.57 -5.30
C MET A 93 16.94 -7.35 -4.94
N ASP A 94 17.27 -7.19 -3.65
CA ASP A 94 18.67 -7.09 -3.20
C ASP A 94 19.49 -8.33 -3.56
N ARG A 95 18.90 -9.52 -3.40
CA ARG A 95 19.57 -10.77 -3.75
C ARG A 95 19.82 -10.90 -5.26
N VAL A 96 18.85 -10.49 -6.07
CA VAL A 96 19.02 -10.43 -7.53
C VAL A 96 20.11 -9.42 -7.92
N GLU A 97 20.16 -8.26 -7.27
CA GLU A 97 21.24 -7.27 -7.47
C GLU A 97 22.61 -7.84 -7.10
N ALA A 98 22.68 -8.70 -6.07
CA ALA A 98 23.89 -9.44 -5.68
C ALA A 98 24.26 -10.61 -6.63
N GLY A 99 23.47 -10.85 -7.68
CA GLY A 99 23.74 -11.86 -8.71
C GLY A 99 22.96 -13.16 -8.57
N GLU A 100 21.97 -13.26 -7.68
CA GLU A 100 21.06 -14.42 -7.66
C GLU A 100 20.13 -14.43 -8.89
N ASP A 101 19.74 -15.63 -9.33
CA ASP A 101 18.79 -15.82 -10.42
C ASP A 101 17.42 -15.19 -10.06
N PRO A 102 16.87 -14.28 -10.90
CA PRO A 102 15.56 -13.67 -10.66
C PRO A 102 14.37 -14.61 -10.95
N VAL A 103 14.56 -15.72 -11.66
CA VAL A 103 13.44 -16.59 -12.08
C VAL A 103 12.59 -17.09 -10.90
N PRO A 104 13.16 -17.53 -9.76
CA PRO A 104 12.37 -17.92 -8.59
C PRO A 104 11.49 -16.78 -8.04
N LEU A 105 12.02 -15.54 -7.98
CA LEU A 105 11.26 -14.36 -7.56
C LEU A 105 10.07 -14.11 -8.50
N LEU A 106 10.33 -14.10 -9.81
CA LEU A 106 9.29 -13.86 -10.81
C LEU A 106 8.18 -14.93 -10.76
N ARG A 107 8.55 -16.20 -10.55
CA ARG A 107 7.57 -17.30 -10.38
C ARG A 107 6.72 -17.16 -9.12
N GLU A 108 7.29 -16.66 -8.02
CA GLU A 108 6.54 -16.43 -6.79
C GLU A 108 5.56 -15.25 -6.94
N LEU A 109 6.02 -14.14 -7.52
CA LEU A 109 5.17 -12.99 -7.82
C LEU A 109 4.05 -13.33 -8.80
N HIS A 110 4.33 -14.15 -9.81
CA HIS A 110 3.33 -14.62 -10.75
C HIS A 110 2.26 -15.47 -10.07
N ARG A 111 2.65 -16.46 -9.25
CA ARG A 111 1.71 -17.29 -8.48
C ARG A 111 0.87 -16.46 -7.52
N ALA A 112 1.48 -15.50 -6.82
CA ALA A 112 0.79 -14.54 -5.98
C ALA A 112 -0.29 -13.75 -6.74
N THR A 113 0.04 -13.30 -7.95
CA THR A 113 -0.88 -12.53 -8.80
C THR A 113 -2.02 -13.39 -9.32
N LEU A 114 -1.75 -14.63 -9.76
CA LEU A 114 -2.80 -15.55 -10.20
C LEU A 114 -3.78 -15.88 -9.09
N ALA A 115 -3.29 -16.16 -7.87
CA ALA A 115 -4.15 -16.41 -6.72
C ALA A 115 -5.05 -15.20 -6.39
N LEU A 116 -4.58 -13.97 -6.63
CA LEU A 116 -5.39 -12.77 -6.49
C LEU A 116 -6.48 -12.68 -7.58
N LEU A 117 -6.14 -13.02 -8.83
CA LEU A 117 -7.09 -13.00 -9.95
C LEU A 117 -8.17 -14.07 -9.79
N GLU A 118 -7.79 -15.31 -9.46
CA GLU A 118 -8.73 -16.42 -9.21
C GLU A 118 -9.73 -16.04 -8.11
N ALA A 119 -9.26 -15.48 -7.00
CA ALA A 119 -10.12 -15.04 -5.92
C ALA A 119 -11.06 -13.88 -6.29
N LEU A 120 -10.75 -13.12 -7.34
CA LEU A 120 -11.61 -12.06 -7.86
C LEU A 120 -12.61 -12.58 -8.91
N GLU A 121 -12.29 -13.69 -9.58
CA GLU A 121 -13.12 -14.33 -10.61
C GLU A 121 -14.16 -15.30 -10.02
N ASP A 122 -13.84 -16.01 -8.92
CA ASP A 122 -14.74 -16.94 -8.24
C ASP A 122 -15.96 -16.28 -7.55
N GLU A 123 -16.03 -14.94 -7.53
CA GLU A 123 -17.18 -14.17 -7.03
C GLU A 123 -17.96 -13.42 -8.16
N GLY A 124 -18.05 -14.01 -9.36
CA GLY A 124 -18.97 -13.56 -10.42
C GLY A 124 -20.46 -13.82 -10.10
N PRO A 125 -21.37 -13.05 -10.71
CA PRO A 125 -22.36 -12.20 -10.04
C PRO A 125 -23.39 -12.96 -9.19
N SER A 126 -23.68 -12.44 -7.99
CA SER A 126 -25.03 -12.52 -7.41
C SER A 126 -25.91 -11.39 -7.94
#